data_AF-A0A2E8QP40-F1
#
_entry.id   AF-A0A2E8QP40-F1
#
_cell.length_a   1.000
_cell.length_b   1.000
_cell.length_c   1.000
_cell.angle_alpha   90.00
_cell.angle_beta   90.00
_cell.angle_gamma   90.00
#
_symmetry.space_group_name_H-M   'P 1'
#
loop_
_entity.id
_entity.type
_entity.pdbx_description
1 polymer ?
#
loop_
_entity_poly.entity_id
_entity_poly.type
_entity_poly.pdbx_seq_one_letter_code
_entity_poly.pdbx_strand_id
1 'polypeptide(L)' 'MQSEDIKQAVRTVNDEALNRGVFGSPFIIVDSEGFWGADRLEQVDQWLSRGGW' A
#
# COMPACT_ATOMS: atom_id res chain seq x y z
N MET A 1 21.20 1.41 21.39
CA MET A 1 21.55 2.34 20.31
C MET A 1 20.63 2.00 19.14
N GLN A 2 19.77 2.92 18.69
CA GLN A 2 18.95 2.67 17.51
C GLN A 2 19.86 2.69 16.29
N SER A 3 19.76 1.70 15.39
CA SER A 3 20.60 1.62 14.20
C SER A 3 20.15 2.67 13.18
N GLU A 4 21.05 3.57 12.77
CA GLU A 4 20.71 4.66 11.83
C GLU A 4 20.33 4.13 10.44
N ASP A 5 20.93 3.02 10.02
CA ASP A 5 20.56 2.28 8.79
C ASP A 5 19.10 1.79 8.83
N ILE A 6 18.63 1.28 9.98
CA ILE A 6 17.24 0.84 10.14
C ILE A 6 16.28 2.03 10.04
N LYS A 7 16.61 3.16 10.67
CA LYS A 7 15.78 4.38 10.56
C LYS A 7 15.70 4.87 9.13
N GLN A 8 16.83 4.86 8.42
CA GLN A 8 16.88 5.28 7.02
C GLN A 8 16.06 4.35 6.12
N ALA A 9 16.13 3.03 6.34
CA ALA A 9 15.34 2.04 5.61
C ALA A 9 13.82 2.28 5.78
N VAL A 10 13.36 2.54 7.01
CA VAL A 10 11.93 2.83 7.28
C VAL A 10 11.50 4.13 6.57
N ARG A 11 12.34 5.17 6.58
CA ARG A 11 12.05 6.42 5.85
C ARG A 11 11.91 6.17 4.35
N THR A 12 12.85 5.45 3.75
CA THR A 12 12.84 5.13 2.32
C THR A 12 11.58 4.37 1.92
N VAL A 13 11.17 3.35 2.67
CA VAL A 13 9.93 2.59 2.35
C VAL A 13 8.67 3.45 2.51
N ASN A 14 8.63 4.35 3.49
CA ASN A 14 7.51 5.29 3.63
C ASN A 14 7.44 6.30 2.48
N ASP A 15 8.58 6.85 2.06
CA ASP A 15 8.65 7.78 0.93
C ASP A 15 8.21 7.09 -0.37
N GLU A 16 8.59 5.83 -0.58
CA GLU A 16 8.11 5.01 -1.70
C GLU A 16 6.59 4.80 -1.65
N ALA A 17 6.02 4.52 -0.48
CA ALA A 17 4.57 4.38 -0.33
C ALA A 17 3.84 5.69 -0.65
N LEU A 18 4.33 6.83 -0.13
CA LEU A 18 3.77 8.15 -0.42
C LEU A 18 3.83 8.48 -1.91
N ASN A 19 4.96 8.18 -2.58
CA ASN A 19 5.12 8.39 -4.02
C ASN A 19 4.18 7.52 -4.86
N ARG A 20 3.73 6.38 -4.33
CA ARG A 20 2.69 5.53 -4.93
C ARG A 20 1.27 5.97 -4.59
N GLY A 21 1.10 7.11 -3.91
CA GLY A 21 -0.21 7.64 -3.54
C GLY A 21 -0.85 6.96 -2.33
N VAL A 22 -0.10 6.16 -1.56
CA VAL A 22 -0.61 5.53 -0.33
C VAL A 22 -0.94 6.59 0.71
N PHE A 23 -2.11 6.48 1.31
CA PHE A 23 -2.50 7.27 2.48
C PHE A 23 -3.36 6.43 3.44
N GLY A 24 -3.39 6.84 4.71
CA GLY A 24 -4.17 6.14 5.74
C GLY A 24 -3.72 4.68 5.98
N SER A 25 -4.59 3.88 6.59
CA SER A 25 -4.37 2.46 6.81
C SER A 25 -5.70 1.72 7.08
N PRO A 26 -5.88 0.48 6.58
CA PRO A 26 -5.02 -0.21 5.61
C PRO A 26 -5.20 0.36 4.20
N PHE A 27 -4.16 0.28 3.37
CA PHE A 27 -4.18 0.63 1.96
C PHE A 27 -3.54 -0.51 1.16
N ILE A 28 -4.27 -1.06 0.20
CA ILE A 28 -3.85 -2.20 -0.62
C ILE A 28 -3.66 -1.69 -2.04
N ILE A 29 -2.57 -2.11 -2.70
CA ILE A 29 -2.37 -1.85 -4.13
C ILE A 29 -2.30 -3.19 -4.85
N VAL A 30 -3.15 -3.37 -5.86
CA VAL A 30 -3.09 -4.48 -6.82
C VAL A 30 -2.70 -3.88 -8.16
N ASP A 31 -1.53 -4.26 -8.68
CA ASP A 31 -0.89 -3.62 -9.84
C ASP A 31 -0.77 -2.09 -9.67
N SER A 32 -1.58 -1.33 -10.39
CA SER A 32 -1.66 0.15 -10.29
C SER A 32 -2.92 0.65 -9.58
N GLU A 33 -3.83 -0.24 -9.16
CA GLU A 33 -5.11 0.12 -8.54
C GLU A 33 -5.01 0.14 -7.01
N GLY A 34 -5.48 1.22 -6.39
CA GLY A 34 -5.41 1.44 -4.95
C GLY A 34 -6.76 1.27 -4.25
N PHE A 35 -6.77 0.53 -3.14
CA PHE A 35 -7.94 0.28 -2.30
C PHE A 35 -7.66 0.71 -0.86
N TRP A 36 -8.39 1.71 -0.38
CA TRP A 36 -8.25 2.22 0.99
C TRP A 36 -9.38 1.72 1.89
N GLY A 37 -9.01 1.05 2.99
CA GLY A 37 -9.93 0.52 4.00
C GLY A 37 -10.04 -1.00 3.99
N ALA A 38 -10.19 -1.59 5.18
CA ALA A 38 -10.38 -3.03 5.34
C ALA A 38 -11.73 -3.50 4.75
N ASP A 39 -12.70 -2.60 4.69
CA ASP A 39 -14.00 -2.77 4.05
C ASP A 39 -13.94 -2.80 2.51
N ARG A 40 -12.74 -2.70 1.92
CA ARG A 40 -12.52 -2.85 0.47
C ARG A 40 -11.96 -4.20 0.06
N LEU A 41 -11.69 -5.11 0.99
CA LEU A 41 -11.15 -6.44 0.66
C LEU A 41 -12.05 -7.24 -0.31
N GLU A 42 -13.38 -7.14 -0.20
CA GLU A 42 -14.29 -7.77 -1.16
C GLU A 42 -14.13 -7.19 -2.58
N GLN A 43 -13.86 -5.89 -2.69
CA GLN A 43 -13.61 -5.26 -3.99
C GLN A 43 -12.25 -5.68 -4.56
N VAL A 44 -11.24 -5.87 -3.71
CA VAL A 44 -9.94 -6.43 -4.10
C VAL A 44 -10.12 -7.83 -4.69
N ASP A 45 -10.90 -8.70 -4.04
CA ASP A 45 -11.17 -10.05 -4.54
C ASP A 45 -11.91 -10.02 -5.89
N GLN A 46 -12.89 -9.13 -6.04
CA GLN A 46 -13.61 -8.95 -7.31
C GLN A 46 -12.68 -8.44 -8.42
N TRP A 47 -11.81 -7.47 -8.11
CA TRP A 47 -10.82 -6.93 -9.04
C TRP A 47 -9.87 -8.03 -9.52
N LEU A 48 -9.28 -8.80 -8.61
CA LEU A 48 -8.37 -9.92 -8.92
C LEU A 48 -9.07 -10.99 -9.77
N SER A 49 -10.34 -11.28 -9.51
CA SER A 49 -11.10 -12.31 -10.24
C SER A 49 -11.43 -11.89 -11.67
N ARG A 50 -11.57 -10.59 -11.93
CA ARG A 50 -12.00 -10.03 -13.22
C ARG A 50 -10.84 -9.46 -14.04
N GLY A 51 -9.70 -9.17 -13.41
CA GLY A 51 -8.57 -8.46 -14.00
C GLY A 51 -8.79 -6.95 -14.07
N GLY A 52 -9.66 -6.39 -13.22
CA GLY A 52 -10.14 -5.03 -13.31
C GLY A 52 -11.67 -4.94 -13.43
N TRP A 53 -12.18 -3.71 -13.43
CA TRP A 53 -13.54 -3.42 -13.84
C TRP A 53 -13.65 -3.32 -15.37
#